data_AF-A0A3B0UL66-F1
#
_entry.id   AF-A0A3B0UL66-F1
#
_cell.length_a   1.000
_cell.length_b   1.000
_cell.length_c   1.000
_cell.angle_alpha   90.00
_cell.angle_beta   90.00
_cell.angle_gamma   90.00
#
_symmetry.space_group_name_H-M   'P 1'
#
loop_
_entity.id
_entity.type
_entity.pdbx_description
1 polymer ?
#
loop_
_entity_poly.entity_id
_entity_poly.type
_entity_poly.pdbx_seq_one_letter_code
_entity_poly.pdbx_strand_id
1 'polypeptide(L)'
;MQYQAVLKKMMTELNDVVHYYLDVENNFLNLNQLLNRKIAISFEGYQCLSCGKEKKIFRQGLCYDCFYKSAAVGDWVMRPELSTAHLGIEDRDLAYEKQVQLKPHIVYLALSSNVKVGVTRKTQIPTRWIDQGATKAIEIVEVPNRYLAGITEVALKEHVADKTNWQKMLK
;
A
#
# COMPACT_ATOMS: atom_id res chain seq x y z
N MET A 1 3.65 -16.55 24.33
CA MET A 1 4.23 -15.21 24.09
C MET A 1 3.07 -14.25 23.94
N GLN A 2 3.10 -13.11 24.61
CA GLN A 2 2.07 -12.08 24.52
C GLN A 2 2.75 -10.82 23.97
N TYR A 3 2.18 -10.27 22.90
CA TYR A 3 2.67 -9.06 22.24
C TYR A 3 1.54 -8.03 22.24
N GLN A 4 1.90 -6.78 22.47
CA GLN A 4 1.02 -5.64 22.31
C GLN A 4 1.67 -4.70 21.30
N ALA A 5 0.92 -4.32 20.27
CA ALA A 5 1.43 -3.45 19.22
C ALA A 5 0.30 -2.77 18.46
N VAL A 6 0.63 -1.64 17.85
CA VAL A 6 -0.25 -0.96 16.90
C VAL A 6 -0.09 -1.63 15.53
N LEU A 7 -1.18 -2.16 14.99
CA LEU A 7 -1.17 -2.74 13.66
C LEU A 7 -0.86 -1.67 12.60
N LYS A 8 0.25 -1.87 11.89
CA LYS A 8 0.68 -1.07 10.74
C LYS A 8 1.13 -2.00 9.62
N LYS A 9 1.44 -1.43 8.44
CA LYS A 9 1.91 -2.21 7.30
C LYS A 9 3.12 -3.05 7.73
N MET A 10 3.05 -4.35 7.48
CA MET A 10 4.14 -5.28 7.79
C MET A 10 5.34 -5.04 6.88
N MET A 11 6.52 -5.32 7.41
CA MET A 11 7.71 -5.43 6.58
C MET A 11 7.69 -6.80 5.90
N THR A 12 8.13 -6.84 4.65
CA THR A 12 8.14 -8.06 3.85
C THR A 12 9.50 -8.26 3.22
N GLU A 13 10.00 -9.48 3.26
CA GLU A 13 11.22 -9.89 2.59
C GLU A 13 10.92 -11.05 1.64
N LEU A 14 11.44 -10.99 0.41
CA LEU A 14 11.29 -12.05 -0.58
C LEU A 14 12.51 -12.97 -0.53
N ASN A 15 12.34 -14.17 0.01
CA ASN A 15 13.28 -15.29 -0.08
C ASN A 15 12.66 -16.38 -0.99
N ASP A 16 12.98 -17.66 -0.78
CA ASP A 16 12.28 -18.79 -1.43
C ASP A 16 10.75 -18.73 -1.20
N VAL A 17 10.37 -18.22 -0.01
CA VAL A 17 9.01 -17.82 0.34
C VAL A 17 9.04 -16.39 0.88
N VAL A 18 7.89 -15.70 0.82
CA VAL A 18 7.77 -14.37 1.43
C VAL A 18 7.75 -14.49 2.95
N HIS A 19 8.59 -13.72 3.62
CA HIS A 19 8.57 -13.55 5.06
C HIS A 19 7.87 -12.25 5.46
N TYR A 20 6.93 -12.36 6.41
CA TYR A 20 6.16 -11.24 6.93
C TYR A 20 6.56 -10.94 8.37
N TYR A 21 6.89 -9.67 8.64
CA TYR A 21 7.32 -9.21 9.94
C TYR A 21 6.36 -8.15 10.47
N LEU A 22 5.74 -8.46 11.61
CA LEU A 22 4.96 -7.51 12.37
C LEU A 22 5.89 -6.72 13.29
N ASP A 23 5.93 -5.41 13.11
CA ASP A 23 6.69 -4.51 13.98
C ASP A 23 5.98 -4.39 15.35
N VAL A 24 6.71 -4.69 16.42
CA VAL A 24 6.25 -4.71 17.81
C VAL A 24 7.19 -3.86 18.68
N GLU A 25 6.92 -2.55 18.75
CA GLU A 25 7.67 -1.52 19.51
C GLU A 25 9.20 -1.61 19.43
N ASN A 26 9.82 -2.47 20.23
CA ASN A 26 11.27 -2.64 20.34
C ASN A 26 11.80 -3.91 19.62
N ASN A 27 10.96 -4.61 18.88
CA ASN A 27 11.33 -5.82 18.15
C ASN A 27 10.41 -6.04 16.94
N PHE A 28 10.59 -7.15 16.23
CA PHE A 28 9.68 -7.62 15.21
C PHE A 28 9.30 -9.07 15.48
N LEU A 29 8.08 -9.43 15.11
CA LEU A 29 7.56 -10.78 15.13
C LEU A 29 7.51 -11.31 13.70
N ASN A 30 8.32 -12.34 13.42
CA ASN A 30 8.22 -13.10 12.17
C ASN A 30 6.93 -13.92 12.19
N LEU A 31 5.90 -13.44 11.49
CA LEU A 31 4.58 -14.08 11.48
C LEU A 31 4.59 -15.46 10.84
N ASN A 32 5.53 -15.74 9.93
CA ASN A 32 5.63 -17.07 9.31
C ASN A 32 5.85 -18.17 10.36
N GLN A 33 6.48 -17.85 11.51
CA GLN A 33 6.67 -18.81 12.60
C GLN A 33 5.36 -19.21 13.31
N LEU A 34 4.30 -18.42 13.11
CA LEU A 34 2.97 -18.67 13.68
C LEU A 34 2.08 -19.51 12.76
N LEU A 35 2.53 -19.83 11.55
CA LEU A 35 1.80 -20.72 10.65
C LEU A 35 1.53 -22.07 11.35
N ASN A 36 0.31 -22.59 11.18
CA ASN A 36 -0.17 -23.82 11.82
C ASN A 36 -0.21 -23.78 13.36
N ARG A 37 -0.12 -22.59 13.99
CA ARG A 37 -0.30 -22.43 15.43
C ARG A 37 -1.65 -21.80 15.76
N LYS A 38 -2.17 -22.09 16.95
CA LYS A 38 -3.34 -21.37 17.50
C LYS A 38 -2.87 -20.01 18.01
N ILE A 39 -3.47 -18.94 17.51
CA ILE A 39 -3.23 -17.57 17.95
C ILE A 39 -4.54 -16.98 18.49
N ALA A 40 -4.41 -16.05 19.44
CA ALA A 40 -5.51 -15.24 19.94
C ALA A 40 -5.13 -13.77 19.75
N ILE A 41 -6.09 -12.96 19.32
CA ILE A 41 -5.93 -11.51 19.11
C ILE A 41 -7.00 -10.83 19.96
N SER A 42 -6.60 -9.95 20.88
CA SER A 42 -7.49 -9.06 21.61
C SER A 42 -7.36 -7.64 21.07
N PHE A 43 -8.48 -6.92 21.03
CA PHE A 43 -8.50 -5.51 20.66
C PHE A 43 -8.45 -4.67 21.93
N GLU A 44 -7.36 -3.92 22.11
CA GLU A 44 -7.16 -3.07 23.29
C GLU A 44 -7.58 -1.61 23.05
N GLY A 45 -7.41 -1.09 21.83
CA GLY A 45 -7.67 0.32 21.54
C GLY A 45 -7.17 0.76 20.18
N TYR A 46 -7.12 2.08 19.98
CA TYR A 46 -6.71 2.70 18.72
C TYR A 46 -5.52 3.62 18.93
N GLN A 47 -4.56 3.68 18.00
CA GLN A 47 -3.49 4.67 18.04
C GLN A 47 -3.24 5.24 16.64
N CYS A 48 -3.31 6.57 16.51
CA CYS A 48 -3.05 7.25 15.25
C CYS A 48 -1.57 7.15 14.87
N LEU A 49 -1.27 6.66 13.66
CA LEU A 49 0.10 6.50 13.16
C LEU A 49 0.83 7.84 12.90
N SER A 50 0.11 8.97 12.86
CA SER A 50 0.70 10.30 12.66
C SER A 50 0.95 11.04 13.97
N CYS A 51 -0.05 11.13 14.86
CA CYS A 51 0.10 11.90 16.10
C CYS A 51 0.37 11.05 17.35
N GLY A 52 0.37 9.72 17.23
CA GLY A 52 0.62 8.79 18.35
C GLY A 52 -0.47 8.74 19.42
N LYS A 53 -1.52 9.57 19.30
CA LYS A 53 -2.59 9.67 20.31
C LYS A 53 -3.58 8.51 20.18
N GLU A 54 -4.16 8.15 21.32
CA GLU A 54 -5.28 7.22 21.40
C GLU A 54 -6.55 7.88 20.83
N LYS A 55 -6.79 7.67 19.54
CA LYS A 55 -7.93 8.24 18.80
C LYS A 55 -8.46 7.18 17.84
N LYS A 56 -9.77 7.13 17.67
CA LYS A 56 -10.39 6.29 16.63
C LYS A 56 -9.75 6.57 15.27
N ILE A 57 -9.42 5.50 14.56
CA ILE A 57 -8.81 5.56 13.23
C ILE A 57 -9.90 5.78 12.19
N PHE A 58 -9.69 6.79 11.35
CA PHE A 58 -10.59 7.11 10.26
C PHE A 58 -10.21 6.31 9.00
N ARG A 59 -8.99 6.50 8.48
CA ARG A 59 -8.52 5.78 7.27
C ARG A 59 -6.98 5.77 7.21
N GLN A 60 -6.41 4.75 6.57
CA GLN A 60 -4.96 4.59 6.35
C GLN A 60 -4.10 4.69 7.64
N GLY A 61 -4.65 4.26 8.79
CA GLY A 61 -3.96 4.35 10.08
C GLY A 61 -3.95 5.75 10.72
N LEU A 62 -4.70 6.71 10.18
CA LEU A 62 -4.77 8.09 10.66
C LEU A 62 -6.10 8.38 11.34
N CYS A 63 -6.08 9.20 12.40
CA CYS A 63 -7.29 9.83 12.94
C CYS A 63 -7.81 10.90 11.96
N TYR A 64 -9.06 11.35 12.15
CA TYR A 64 -9.72 12.32 11.26
C TYR A 64 -8.85 13.57 11.00
N ASP A 65 -8.38 14.25 12.04
CA ASP A 65 -7.58 15.48 11.91
C ASP A 65 -6.28 15.25 11.12
N CYS A 66 -5.58 14.14 11.38
CA CYS A 66 -4.33 13.81 10.70
C CYS A 66 -4.57 13.41 9.23
N PHE A 67 -5.68 12.74 8.95
CA PHE A 67 -6.02 12.29 7.59
C PHE A 67 -6.22 13.47 6.64
N TYR A 68 -6.94 14.52 7.07
CA TYR A 68 -7.19 15.68 6.21
C TYR A 68 -5.97 16.61 6.09
N LYS A 69 -5.06 16.60 7.06
CA LYS A 69 -3.84 17.42 7.03
C LYS A 69 -2.69 16.79 6.23
N SER A 70 -2.63 15.46 6.13
CA SER A 70 -1.47 14.79 5.56
C SER A 70 -1.52 14.71 4.04
N ALA A 71 -0.50 15.21 3.35
CA ALA A 71 -0.32 15.06 1.91
C ALA A 71 -0.06 13.60 1.49
N ALA A 72 0.45 12.75 2.40
CA ALA A 72 0.74 11.33 2.15
C ALA A 72 -0.50 10.46 1.89
N VAL A 73 -1.70 10.99 2.15
CA VAL A 73 -2.98 10.31 1.96
C VAL A 73 -3.96 11.12 1.10
N GLY A 74 -3.42 12.02 0.26
CA GLY A 74 -4.20 12.77 -0.72
C GLY A 74 -4.93 11.85 -1.70
N ASP A 75 -5.91 12.38 -2.42
CA ASP A 75 -6.78 11.59 -3.28
C ASP A 75 -6.01 10.88 -4.40
N TRP A 76 -4.93 11.51 -4.87
CA TRP A 76 -3.99 10.98 -5.86
C TRP A 76 -3.34 9.65 -5.43
N VAL A 77 -3.36 9.30 -4.14
CA VAL A 77 -2.86 8.01 -3.64
C VAL A 77 -3.74 6.86 -4.11
N MET A 78 -5.06 7.04 -4.09
CA MET A 78 -6.03 6.04 -4.54
C MET A 78 -6.40 6.20 -6.02
N ARG A 79 -6.29 7.42 -6.53
CA ARG A 79 -6.65 7.81 -7.90
C ARG A 79 -5.46 8.51 -8.56
N PRO A 80 -4.43 7.76 -9.01
CA PRO A 80 -3.20 8.34 -9.54
C PRO A 80 -3.42 9.35 -10.69
N GLU A 81 -4.51 9.20 -11.43
CA GLU A 81 -4.96 10.10 -12.50
C GLU A 81 -5.34 11.52 -12.02
N LEU A 82 -5.60 11.72 -10.73
CA LEU A 82 -5.86 13.05 -10.15
C LEU A 82 -4.58 13.79 -9.72
N SER A 83 -3.40 13.22 -9.97
CA SER A 83 -2.11 13.83 -9.67
C SER A 83 -1.87 15.10 -10.50
N THR A 84 -1.76 16.27 -9.86
CA THR A 84 -1.51 17.57 -10.52
C THR A 84 -0.12 18.15 -10.26
N ALA A 85 0.73 17.48 -9.47
CA ALA A 85 2.04 17.99 -9.07
C ALA A 85 2.97 18.30 -10.27
N HIS A 86 2.80 17.59 -11.39
CA HIS A 86 3.55 17.80 -12.63
C HIS A 86 3.23 19.13 -13.32
N LEU A 87 2.07 19.73 -13.01
CA LEU A 87 1.65 21.06 -13.43
C LEU A 87 2.05 22.15 -12.44
N GLY A 88 2.66 21.79 -11.30
CA GLY A 88 2.97 22.73 -10.22
C GLY A 88 1.76 23.16 -9.40
N ILE A 89 0.63 22.45 -9.49
CA ILE A 89 -0.60 22.73 -8.74
C ILE A 89 -0.63 21.85 -7.48
N GLU A 90 -0.80 22.50 -6.32
CA GLU A 90 -0.85 21.88 -4.99
C GLU A 90 -2.21 21.20 -4.71
N ASP A 91 -2.17 20.02 -4.09
CA ASP A 91 -3.34 19.41 -3.40
C ASP A 91 -3.33 19.78 -1.90
N ARG A 92 -2.22 19.48 -1.20
CA ARG A 92 -2.04 19.75 0.24
C ARG A 92 -0.64 20.24 0.62
N ASP A 93 0.40 19.73 -0.06
CA ASP A 93 1.79 20.16 0.12
C ASP A 93 2.56 19.88 -1.18
N LEU A 94 2.77 20.92 -1.98
CA LEU A 94 3.36 20.77 -3.30
C LEU A 94 4.80 20.22 -3.25
N ALA A 95 5.58 20.56 -2.22
CA ALA A 95 6.97 20.12 -2.12
C ALA A 95 7.04 18.61 -1.87
N TYR A 96 6.23 18.12 -0.92
CA TYR A 96 6.08 16.69 -0.66
C TYR A 96 5.51 15.95 -1.89
N GLU A 97 4.48 16.51 -2.51
CA GLU A 97 3.82 15.92 -3.67
C GLU A 97 4.76 15.79 -4.86
N LYS A 98 5.54 16.82 -5.18
CA LYS A 98 6.57 16.74 -6.23
C LYS A 98 7.59 15.65 -5.91
N GLN A 99 8.05 15.57 -4.67
CA GLN A 99 9.02 14.57 -4.23
C GLN A 99 8.50 13.13 -4.39
N VAL A 100 7.20 12.90 -4.24
CA VAL A 100 6.61 11.55 -4.26
C VAL A 100 6.02 11.18 -5.63
N GLN A 101 5.41 12.15 -6.33
CA GLN A 101 4.67 11.92 -7.57
C GLN A 101 5.55 12.05 -8.82
N LEU A 102 6.59 12.91 -8.82
CA LEU A 102 7.47 13.15 -9.97
C LEU A 102 8.70 12.24 -9.92
N LYS A 103 8.45 10.93 -9.93
CA LYS A 103 9.46 9.88 -9.93
C LYS A 103 9.01 8.74 -10.86
N PRO A 104 9.93 7.85 -11.28
CA PRO A 104 9.57 6.67 -12.06
C PRO A 104 8.50 5.82 -11.37
N HIS A 105 7.41 5.60 -12.09
CA HIS A 105 6.31 4.71 -11.73
C HIS A 105 6.20 3.59 -12.74
N ILE A 106 5.80 2.42 -12.26
CA ILE A 106 5.59 1.23 -13.05
C ILE A 106 4.10 0.94 -13.06
N VAL A 107 3.56 0.76 -14.26
CA VAL A 107 2.25 0.16 -14.50
C VAL A 107 2.50 -1.31 -14.80
N TYR A 108 1.82 -2.20 -14.08
CA TYR A 108 2.03 -3.64 -14.17
C TYR A 108 0.71 -4.39 -14.18
N LEU A 109 0.74 -5.61 -14.71
CA LEU A 109 -0.31 -6.60 -14.48
C LEU A 109 0.11 -7.52 -13.35
N ALA A 110 -0.79 -7.79 -12.41
CA ALA A 110 -0.58 -8.75 -11.33
C ALA A 110 -1.66 -9.82 -11.35
N LEU A 111 -1.23 -11.07 -11.26
CA LEU A 111 -2.09 -12.24 -11.10
C LEU A 111 -2.17 -12.59 -9.61
N SER A 112 -3.36 -12.44 -9.04
CA SER A 112 -3.70 -12.91 -7.69
C SER A 112 -4.81 -13.96 -7.82
N SER A 113 -6.04 -13.64 -7.44
CA SER A 113 -7.22 -14.44 -7.80
C SER A 113 -7.70 -14.21 -9.23
N ASN A 114 -7.35 -13.06 -9.82
CA ASN A 114 -7.55 -12.67 -11.21
C ASN A 114 -6.38 -11.77 -11.66
N VAL A 115 -6.25 -11.56 -12.96
CA VAL A 115 -5.36 -10.51 -13.51
C VAL A 115 -5.98 -9.13 -13.22
N LYS A 116 -5.16 -8.22 -12.72
CA LYS A 116 -5.49 -6.80 -12.55
C LYS A 116 -4.36 -5.92 -13.01
N VAL A 117 -4.67 -4.67 -13.32
CA VAL A 117 -3.68 -3.61 -13.48
C VAL A 117 -3.39 -2.97 -12.12
N GLY A 118 -2.15 -2.53 -11.91
CA GLY A 118 -1.77 -1.72 -10.76
C GLY A 118 -0.65 -0.74 -11.07
N VAL A 119 -0.56 0.28 -10.23
CA VAL A 119 0.49 1.31 -10.26
C VAL A 119 1.34 1.24 -9.00
N THR A 120 2.65 1.35 -9.17
CA THR A 120 3.58 1.47 -8.05
C THR A 120 4.78 2.35 -8.39
N ARG A 121 5.52 2.81 -7.38
CA ARG A 121 6.85 3.42 -7.62
C ARG A 121 7.83 2.32 -7.98
N LYS A 122 8.79 2.60 -8.87
CA LYS A 122 9.83 1.62 -9.26
C LYS A 122 10.56 1.02 -8.04
N THR A 123 10.83 1.83 -7.02
CA THR A 123 11.48 1.41 -5.78
C THR A 123 10.63 0.51 -4.86
N GLN A 124 9.37 0.24 -5.21
CA GLN A 124 8.46 -0.61 -4.44
C GLN A 124 8.26 -1.98 -5.08
N ILE A 125 8.98 -2.30 -6.15
CA ILE A 125 8.98 -3.64 -6.74
C ILE A 125 10.09 -4.45 -6.08
N PRO A 126 9.83 -5.70 -5.61
CA PRO A 126 8.57 -6.45 -5.70
C PRO A 126 7.64 -6.28 -4.49
N THR A 127 7.97 -5.46 -3.48
CA THR A 127 7.18 -5.27 -2.24
C THR A 127 5.69 -5.03 -2.51
N ARG A 128 5.33 -4.23 -3.52
CA ARG A 128 3.93 -3.94 -3.85
C ARG A 128 3.18 -5.16 -4.37
N TRP A 129 3.86 -6.04 -5.11
CA TRP A 129 3.26 -7.27 -5.62
C TRP A 129 2.99 -8.24 -4.47
N ILE A 130 3.91 -8.31 -3.51
CA ILE A 130 3.77 -9.07 -2.27
C ILE A 130 2.59 -8.54 -1.43
N ASP A 131 2.49 -7.23 -1.24
CA ASP A 131 1.37 -6.60 -0.51
C ASP A 131 0.00 -6.94 -1.12
N GLN A 132 -0.03 -7.21 -2.42
CA GLN A 132 -1.24 -7.55 -3.17
C GLN A 132 -1.48 -9.07 -3.28
N GLY A 133 -0.59 -9.89 -2.71
CA GLY A 133 -0.61 -11.35 -2.84
C GLY A 133 -0.57 -11.82 -4.29
N ALA A 134 0.21 -11.15 -5.13
CA ALA A 134 0.41 -11.56 -6.52
C ALA A 134 1.32 -12.79 -6.59
N THR A 135 0.89 -13.82 -7.32
CA THR A 135 1.71 -15.00 -7.63
C THR A 135 2.61 -14.77 -8.83
N LYS A 136 2.17 -13.92 -9.76
CA LYS A 136 2.94 -13.46 -10.93
C LYS A 136 2.65 -11.99 -11.17
N ALA A 137 3.65 -11.27 -11.67
CA ALA A 137 3.47 -9.91 -12.15
C ALA A 137 4.35 -9.67 -13.38
N ILE A 138 3.88 -8.79 -14.27
CA ILE A 138 4.61 -8.35 -15.46
C ILE A 138 4.50 -6.84 -15.55
N GLU A 139 5.63 -6.17 -15.70
CA GLU A 139 5.68 -4.73 -15.97
C GLU A 139 5.20 -4.45 -17.40
N ILE A 140 4.31 -3.49 -17.55
CA ILE A 140 3.77 -3.09 -18.86
C ILE A 140 4.53 -1.86 -19.37
N VAL A 141 4.70 -0.85 -18.51
CA VAL A 141 5.39 0.38 -18.88
C VAL A 141 5.95 1.09 -17.65
N GLU A 142 7.12 1.70 -17.82
CA GLU A 142 7.69 2.68 -16.90
C GLU A 142 7.41 4.09 -17.40
N VAL A 143 6.91 4.95 -16.52
CA VAL A 143 6.57 6.35 -16.83
C VAL A 143 7.20 7.30 -15.80
N PRO A 144 7.52 8.54 -16.18
CA PRO A 144 8.33 9.43 -15.34
C PRO A 144 7.58 10.05 -14.15
N ASN A 145 6.25 9.92 -14.09
CA ASN A 145 5.45 10.47 -13.00
C ASN A 145 4.17 9.67 -12.76
N ARG A 146 3.55 9.94 -11.60
CA ARG A 146 2.35 9.25 -11.13
C ARG A 146 1.12 9.50 -12.01
N TYR A 147 0.95 10.72 -12.53
CA TYR A 147 -0.18 11.08 -13.38
C TYR A 147 -0.23 10.21 -14.64
N LEU A 148 0.90 10.10 -15.35
CA LEU A 148 1.03 9.26 -16.54
C LEU A 148 0.76 7.78 -16.23
N ALA A 149 1.15 7.31 -15.04
CA ALA A 149 0.83 5.96 -14.61
C ALA A 149 -0.68 5.80 -14.37
N GLY A 150 -1.33 6.81 -13.82
CA GLY A 150 -2.78 6.84 -13.58
C GLY A 150 -3.60 6.79 -14.86
N ILE A 151 -3.31 7.64 -15.83
CA ILE A 151 -4.03 7.62 -17.11
C ILE A 151 -3.84 6.28 -17.84
N THR A 152 -2.65 5.68 -17.73
CA THR A 152 -2.37 4.35 -18.29
C THR A 152 -3.15 3.26 -17.54
N GLU A 153 -3.23 3.34 -16.21
CA GLU A 153 -4.04 2.41 -15.40
C GLU A 153 -5.52 2.49 -15.78
N VAL A 154 -6.07 3.70 -15.93
CA VAL A 154 -7.46 3.92 -16.34
C VAL A 154 -7.74 3.30 -17.70
N ALA A 155 -6.87 3.54 -18.69
CA ALA A 155 -7.02 2.93 -20.02
C ALA A 155 -6.97 1.40 -19.96
N LEU A 156 -6.08 0.82 -19.16
CA LEU A 156 -5.98 -0.64 -19.02
C LEU A 156 -7.17 -1.27 -18.28
N LYS A 157 -7.80 -0.55 -17.34
CA LYS A 157 -8.99 -1.04 -16.62
C LYS A 157 -10.19 -1.34 -17.54
N GLU A 158 -10.21 -0.78 -18.75
CA GLU A 158 -11.22 -1.14 -19.76
C GLU A 158 -11.04 -2.58 -20.29
N HIS A 159 -9.83 -3.15 -20.14
CA HIS A 159 -9.47 -4.46 -20.67
C HIS A 159 -9.23 -5.53 -19.59
N VAL A 160 -9.02 -5.14 -18.33
CA VAL A 160 -8.76 -6.07 -17.21
C VAL A 160 -9.67 -5.79 -16.02
N ALA A 161 -9.89 -6.82 -15.19
CA ALA A 161 -10.77 -6.71 -14.04
C ALA A 161 -10.25 -5.68 -13.00
N ASP A 162 -11.15 -4.81 -12.53
CA ASP A 162 -10.85 -3.68 -11.63
C ASP A 162 -10.50 -4.12 -10.19
N LYS A 163 -11.02 -5.26 -9.71
CA LYS A 163 -10.96 -5.61 -8.27
C LYS A 163 -10.45 -7.02 -8.00
N THR A 164 -9.51 -7.11 -7.05
CA THR A 164 -9.08 -8.38 -6.45
C THR A 164 -10.18 -8.94 -5.56
N ASN A 165 -10.63 -10.17 -5.84
CA ASN A 165 -11.45 -10.92 -4.90
C ASN A 165 -10.52 -11.60 -3.88
N TRP A 166 -10.29 -10.94 -2.75
CA TRP A 166 -9.36 -11.41 -1.72
C TRP A 166 -9.81 -12.72 -1.06
N GLN A 167 -11.12 -12.98 -0.98
CA GLN A 167 -11.65 -14.23 -0.40
C GLN A 167 -11.23 -15.45 -1.22
N LYS A 168 -11.14 -15.31 -2.56
CA LYS A 168 -10.64 -16.36 -3.45
C LYS A 168 -9.15 -16.66 -3.25
N MET A 169 -8.39 -15.76 -2.63
CA MET A 169 -6.97 -15.98 -2.34
C MET A 169 -6.76 -16.81 -1.07
N LEU A 170 -7.80 -16.98 -0.25
CA LEU A 170 -7.77 -17.73 1.01
C LEU A 170 -8.36 -19.14 0.87
N LYS A 171 -8.80 -19.52 -0.33
CA LYS A 171 -9.32 -20.85 -0.67
C LYS A 171 -8.31 -21.57 -1.53
#